data_AF-A0A6A6BDX2-F1
#
_entry.id   AF-A0A6A6BDX2-F1
#
_cell.length_a   1.000
_cell.length_b   1.000
_cell.length_c   1.000
_cell.angle_alpha   90.00
_cell.angle_beta   90.00
_cell.angle_gamma   90.00
#
_symmetry.space_group_name_H-M   'P 1'
#
loop_
_entity.id
_entity.type
_entity.pdbx_description
1 polymer ?
#
loop_
_entity_poly.entity_id
_entity_poly.type
_entity_poly.pdbx_seq_one_letter_code
_entity_poly.pdbx_strand_id
1 'polypeptide(L)'
;NAWVALSEILTNILNDANLEKTCLIIDALDECTIDLPELLDFIARNSSKSPRVKWIVSSRNQPDIEEGLEKPSQEGKLSLELNAKWVSQAVDTFISHKVTQLARNKGYDRETTQAVREHLKKNANDTFLWVALVCQELGTVPAWKANNVVGSFPRGLDDLYAQMMRQINASDDVFIYKQILASVAIVYRPVTIKELTSLVTQLQGPARYPGALQDILSSCGSFLTVREETVYFVHQSAKDFLLTKPSPETPNGAFDELFPSGKPKAHHSIFSRSLDVMSGTLRRDMYDLKELGYPAEQIRQPNPDPLAASRYACFYWIDHLIDSDLNVLSEHATTLQDGGSVDTFLTQKYLYWLESLSLFKDMSKGIDSITKLEKLVQKTSNSVKLIRFRHMRLHSYSAQKVA
;
A
#
# COMPACT_ATOMS: atom_id res chain seq x y z
N ASN A 1 21.93 -2.01 1.65
CA ASN A 1 23.02 -1.04 1.93
C ASN A 1 22.50 0.35 2.38
N ALA A 2 21.36 0.82 1.85
CA ALA A 2 20.80 2.13 2.24
C ALA A 2 20.46 2.28 3.73
N TRP A 3 19.90 1.23 4.38
CA TRP A 3 19.58 1.26 5.81
C TRP A 3 20.80 1.59 6.69
N VAL A 4 21.94 0.94 6.45
CA VAL A 4 23.17 1.15 7.22
C VAL A 4 23.62 2.61 7.11
N ALA A 5 23.73 3.13 5.88
CA ALA A 5 24.14 4.52 5.66
C ALA A 5 23.17 5.53 6.30
N LEU A 6 21.86 5.36 6.11
CA LEU A 6 20.85 6.28 6.64
C LEU A 6 20.76 6.23 8.18
N SER A 7 20.82 5.02 8.75
CA SER A 7 20.80 4.85 10.21
C SER A 7 22.07 5.43 10.86
N GLU A 8 23.24 5.29 10.23
CA GLU A 8 24.48 5.94 10.70
C GLU A 8 24.39 7.46 10.63
N ILE A 9 23.93 8.02 9.51
CA ILE A 9 23.73 9.47 9.35
C ILE A 9 22.77 9.99 10.42
N LEU A 10 21.61 9.35 10.60
CA LEU A 10 20.65 9.76 11.60
C LEU A 10 21.23 9.63 13.01
N THR A 11 21.93 8.54 13.33
CA THR A 11 22.62 8.37 14.62
C THR A 11 23.62 9.50 14.88
N ASN A 12 24.38 9.91 13.87
CA ASN A 12 25.33 11.02 14.00
C ASN A 12 24.62 12.35 14.27
N ILE A 13 23.50 12.62 13.58
CA ILE A 13 22.67 13.81 13.84
C ILE A 13 22.15 13.79 15.29
N LEU A 14 21.64 12.65 15.76
CA LEU A 14 21.08 12.50 17.11
C LEU A 14 22.11 12.66 18.23
N ASN A 15 23.39 12.39 17.93
CA ASN A 15 24.51 12.51 18.86
C ASN A 15 25.29 13.82 18.70
N ASP A 16 24.90 14.71 17.78
CA ASP A 16 25.57 15.99 17.60
C ASP A 16 25.44 16.83 18.88
N ALA A 17 26.57 17.29 19.41
CA ALA A 17 26.63 18.11 20.61
C ALA A 17 25.93 19.48 20.45
N ASN A 18 25.69 19.92 19.21
CA ASN A 18 24.96 21.12 18.87
C ASN A 18 23.45 20.87 18.67
N LEU A 19 22.99 19.61 18.70
CA LEU A 19 21.57 19.32 18.60
C LEU A 19 20.85 19.87 19.83
N GLU A 20 19.86 20.73 19.56
CA GLU A 20 18.94 21.24 20.57
C GLU A 20 17.99 20.15 21.05
N LYS A 21 17.23 20.44 22.10
CA LYS A 21 16.21 19.51 22.58
C LYS A 21 15.20 19.24 21.47
N THR A 22 15.15 18.00 21.03
CA THR A 22 14.39 17.58 19.83
C THR A 22 13.37 16.54 20.22
N CYS A 23 12.18 16.62 19.63
CA CYS A 23 11.15 15.59 19.75
C CYS A 23 10.94 14.93 18.39
N LEU A 24 11.14 13.62 18.31
CA LEU A 24 10.85 12.82 17.13
C LEU A 24 9.51 12.12 17.32
N ILE A 25 8.64 12.25 16.34
CA ILE A 25 7.31 11.64 16.34
C ILE A 25 7.27 10.65 15.19
N ILE A 26 7.03 9.38 15.49
CA ILE A 26 6.76 8.34 14.51
C ILE A 26 5.30 7.97 14.64
N ASP A 27 4.54 8.22 13.57
CA ASP A 27 3.12 7.90 13.53
C ASP A 27 2.90 6.51 12.91
N ALA A 28 1.96 5.76 13.45
CA ALA A 28 1.49 4.45 12.97
C ALA A 28 2.63 3.46 12.69
N LEU A 29 3.48 3.20 13.69
CA LEU A 29 4.64 2.31 13.54
C LEU A 29 4.24 0.90 13.07
N ASP A 30 3.04 0.42 13.43
CA ASP A 30 2.49 -0.85 12.97
C ASP A 30 2.21 -0.92 11.45
N GLU A 31 2.19 0.22 10.75
CA GLU A 31 2.10 0.24 9.28
C GLU A 31 3.46 0.02 8.60
N CYS A 32 4.56 -0.08 9.36
CA CYS A 32 5.88 -0.41 8.84
C CYS A 32 5.97 -1.91 8.49
N THR A 33 5.76 -2.22 7.21
CA THR A 33 5.71 -3.62 6.72
C THR A 33 7.06 -4.20 6.32
N ILE A 34 8.13 -3.39 6.28
CA ILE A 34 9.48 -3.77 5.86
C ILE A 34 10.47 -3.26 6.90
N ASP A 35 11.37 -4.14 7.34
CA ASP A 35 12.48 -3.83 8.27
C ASP A 35 12.04 -3.18 9.61
N LEU A 36 10.81 -3.46 10.06
CA LEU A 36 10.29 -3.00 11.36
C LEU A 36 11.20 -3.44 12.54
N PRO A 37 11.71 -4.69 12.61
CA PRO A 37 12.62 -5.09 13.68
C PRO A 37 13.88 -4.23 13.76
N GLU A 38 14.46 -3.88 12.60
CA GLU A 38 15.62 -3.01 12.50
C GLU A 38 15.31 -1.60 13.00
N LEU A 39 14.12 -1.08 12.67
CA LEU A 39 13.66 0.23 13.13
C LEU A 39 13.38 0.25 14.65
N LEU A 40 12.73 -0.78 15.18
CA LEU A 40 12.49 -0.93 16.62
C LEU A 40 13.81 -0.93 17.40
N ASP A 41 14.77 -1.74 16.96
CA ASP A 41 16.10 -1.80 17.58
C ASP A 41 16.85 -0.47 17.45
N PHE A 42 16.71 0.24 16.33
CA PHE A 42 17.28 1.57 16.15
C PHE A 42 16.71 2.59 17.15
N ILE A 43 15.37 2.64 17.31
CA ILE A 43 14.69 3.54 18.25
C ILE A 43 15.11 3.20 19.69
N ALA A 44 15.10 1.92 20.05
CA ALA A 44 15.48 1.46 21.39
C ALA A 44 16.94 1.83 21.73
N ARG A 45 17.87 1.64 20.78
CA ARG A 45 19.28 2.00 20.96
C ARG A 45 19.51 3.49 21.13
N ASN A 46 18.81 4.33 20.35
CA ASN A 46 19.06 5.77 20.34
C ASN A 46 18.28 6.54 21.42
N SER A 47 17.10 6.06 21.83
CA SER A 47 16.34 6.63 22.94
C SER A 47 17.13 6.61 24.26
N SER A 48 17.96 5.59 24.47
CA SER A 48 18.82 5.48 25.66
C SER A 48 20.09 6.33 25.60
N LYS A 49 20.56 6.69 24.40
CA LYS A 49 21.88 7.32 24.20
C LYS A 49 21.84 8.85 24.16
N SER A 50 20.76 9.43 23.66
CA SER A 50 20.66 10.88 23.46
C SER A 50 19.65 11.50 24.42
N PRO A 51 20.09 12.07 25.57
CA PRO A 51 19.16 12.63 26.57
C PRO A 51 18.45 13.90 26.10
N ARG A 52 18.85 14.47 24.96
CA ARG A 52 18.23 15.65 24.35
C ARG A 52 17.13 15.30 23.35
N VAL A 53 17.01 14.02 22.98
CA VAL A 53 16.01 13.55 22.03
C VAL A 53 14.92 12.80 22.79
N LYS A 54 13.67 13.22 22.59
CA LYS A 54 12.49 12.48 23.04
C LYS A 54 11.85 11.80 21.85
N TRP A 55 11.44 10.55 22.04
CA TRP A 55 10.73 9.77 21.04
C TRP A 55 9.28 9.63 21.46
N ILE A 56 8.37 9.93 20.54
CA ILE A 56 6.94 9.65 20.66
C ILE A 56 6.58 8.74 19.50
N VAL A 57 6.00 7.59 19.81
CA VAL A 57 5.62 6.59 18.83
C VAL A 57 4.16 6.26 19.04
N SER A 58 3.37 6.29 17.96
CA SER A 58 2.01 5.73 17.96
C SER A 58 2.02 4.38 17.24
N SER A 59 1.23 3.44 17.72
CA SER A 59 1.09 2.10 17.15
C SER A 59 -0.19 1.44 17.67
N ARG A 60 -0.71 0.44 16.94
CA ARG A 60 -1.60 -0.57 17.52
C ARG A 60 -0.87 -1.40 18.59
N ASN A 61 -1.63 -2.06 19.46
CA ASN A 61 -1.12 -2.95 20.51
C ASN A 61 -0.65 -4.29 19.88
N GLN A 62 0.49 -4.27 19.17
CA GLN A 62 1.11 -5.46 18.60
C GLN A 62 2.24 -5.98 19.50
N PRO A 63 2.26 -7.28 19.87
CA PRO A 63 3.22 -7.81 20.83
C PRO A 63 4.69 -7.62 20.44
N ASP A 64 5.02 -7.70 19.16
CA ASP A 64 6.37 -7.51 18.62
C ASP A 64 6.87 -6.07 18.76
N ILE A 65 6.00 -5.09 18.51
CA ILE A 65 6.30 -3.66 18.75
C ILE A 65 6.44 -3.39 20.24
N GLU A 66 5.56 -3.95 21.05
CA GLU A 66 5.63 -3.83 22.51
C GLU A 66 6.95 -4.41 23.04
N GLU A 67 7.32 -5.64 22.66
CA GLU A 67 8.58 -6.28 23.07
C GLU A 67 9.81 -5.51 22.58
N GLY A 68 9.78 -5.01 21.34
CA GLY A 68 10.87 -4.21 20.76
C GLY A 68 11.11 -2.89 21.48
N LEU A 69 10.05 -2.27 22.02
CA LEU A 69 10.08 -1.00 22.75
C LEU A 69 10.06 -1.17 24.28
N GLU A 70 9.97 -2.38 24.82
CA GLU A 70 9.87 -2.62 26.26
C GLU A 70 11.17 -2.32 27.02
N LYS A 71 12.32 -2.42 26.34
CA LYS A 71 13.64 -2.23 26.97
C LYS A 71 13.94 -0.81 27.47
N PRO A 72 13.45 0.30 26.85
CA PRO A 72 13.75 1.66 27.33
C PRO A 72 12.70 2.33 28.23
N SER A 73 11.41 1.95 28.25
CA SER A 73 10.40 2.79 28.93
C SER A 73 9.04 2.13 29.23
N GLN A 74 8.89 1.48 30.39
CA GLN A 74 7.57 1.14 30.95
C GLN A 74 6.80 2.39 31.43
N GLU A 75 7.50 3.46 31.83
CA GLU A 75 6.91 4.69 32.42
C GLU A 75 6.25 5.64 31.39
N GLY A 76 6.29 5.32 30.08
CA GLY A 76 5.82 6.20 29.00
C GLY A 76 4.68 5.65 28.14
N LYS A 77 4.16 4.45 28.42
CA LYS A 77 3.12 3.82 27.59
C LYS A 77 1.74 4.42 27.90
N LEU A 78 1.14 5.08 26.91
CA LEU A 78 -0.25 5.53 26.96
C LEU A 78 -1.13 4.61 26.10
N SER A 79 -1.89 3.73 26.75
CA SER A 79 -2.91 2.94 26.05
C SER A 79 -4.23 3.71 25.99
N LEU A 80 -4.73 3.94 24.77
CA LEU A 80 -6.03 4.56 24.57
C LEU A 80 -7.19 3.64 24.98
N GLU A 81 -7.02 2.33 24.84
CA GLU A 81 -8.02 1.32 25.24
C GLU A 81 -8.25 1.32 26.75
N LEU A 82 -7.17 1.47 27.55
CA LEU A 82 -7.27 1.60 29.01
C LEU A 82 -7.84 2.96 29.44
N ASN A 83 -7.97 3.92 28.51
CA ASN A 83 -8.50 5.26 28.73
C ASN A 83 -9.82 5.50 27.97
N ALA A 84 -10.60 4.44 27.73
CA ALA A 84 -11.83 4.47 26.91
C ALA A 84 -12.80 5.61 27.26
N LYS A 85 -12.95 5.96 28.55
CA LYS A 85 -13.80 7.10 28.98
C LYS A 85 -13.36 8.42 28.36
N TRP A 86 -12.05 8.70 28.35
CA TRP A 86 -11.49 9.92 27.79
C TRP A 86 -11.60 9.94 26.26
N VAL A 87 -11.37 8.78 25.63
CA VAL A 87 -11.55 8.60 24.19
C VAL A 87 -13.00 8.88 23.80
N SER A 88 -13.96 8.30 24.52
CA SER A 88 -15.39 8.52 24.28
C SER A 88 -15.77 10.01 24.40
N GLN A 89 -15.28 10.71 25.43
CA GLN A 89 -15.52 12.15 25.59
C GLN A 89 -14.90 12.98 24.45
N ALA A 90 -13.70 12.59 23.98
CA ALA A 90 -13.03 13.25 22.86
C ALA A 90 -13.78 13.04 21.55
N VAL A 91 -14.27 11.82 21.29
CA VAL A 91 -15.11 11.49 20.13
C VAL A 91 -16.43 12.26 20.17
N ASP A 92 -17.06 12.37 21.33
CA ASP A 92 -18.29 13.16 21.52
C ASP A 92 -18.10 14.64 21.20
N THR A 93 -16.94 15.18 21.60
CA THR A 93 -16.54 16.55 21.27
C THR A 93 -16.28 16.71 19.78
N PHE A 94 -15.60 15.74 19.17
CA PHE A 94 -15.34 15.71 17.73
C PHE A 94 -16.63 15.60 16.90
N ILE A 95 -17.58 14.75 17.30
CA ILE A 95 -18.92 14.66 16.70
C ILE A 95 -19.59 16.03 16.74
N SER A 96 -19.59 16.67 17.92
CA SER A 96 -20.22 17.98 18.09
C SER A 96 -19.62 19.03 17.15
N HIS A 97 -18.29 19.02 17.00
CA HIS A 97 -17.58 19.89 16.07
C HIS A 97 -17.92 19.59 14.60
N LYS A 98 -17.80 18.32 14.17
CA LYS A 98 -18.05 17.89 12.79
C LYS A 98 -19.49 18.11 12.34
N VAL A 99 -20.46 17.84 13.21
CA VAL A 99 -21.87 18.11 12.91
C VAL A 99 -22.14 19.61 12.79
N THR A 100 -21.51 20.43 13.64
CA THR A 100 -21.63 21.90 13.53
C THR A 100 -21.04 22.40 12.21
N GLN A 101 -19.89 21.88 11.81
CA GLN A 101 -19.27 22.20 10.52
C GLN A 101 -20.16 21.78 9.35
N LEU A 102 -20.67 20.55 9.38
CA LEU A 102 -21.54 20.00 8.34
C LEU A 102 -22.84 20.81 8.22
N ALA A 103 -23.48 21.13 9.35
CA ALA A 103 -24.70 21.92 9.38
C ALA A 103 -24.51 23.31 8.77
N ARG A 104 -23.37 23.98 9.05
CA ARG A 104 -23.02 25.26 8.42
C ARG A 104 -22.83 25.13 6.92
N ASN A 105 -22.08 24.11 6.48
CA ASN A 105 -21.76 23.92 5.07
C ASN A 105 -22.99 23.54 4.23
N LYS A 106 -23.91 22.77 4.80
CA LYS A 106 -25.08 22.24 4.10
C LYS A 106 -26.36 23.04 4.36
N GLY A 107 -26.34 23.98 5.30
CA GLY A 107 -27.52 24.74 5.72
C GLY A 107 -28.57 23.87 6.42
N TYR A 108 -28.14 22.96 7.31
CA TYR A 108 -29.08 22.15 8.08
C TYR A 108 -29.87 23.00 9.07
N ASP A 109 -31.16 22.70 9.19
CA ASP A 109 -31.98 23.23 10.27
C ASP A 109 -31.63 22.59 11.62
N ARG A 110 -32.24 23.09 12.69
CA ARG A 110 -31.97 22.62 14.05
C ARG A 110 -32.37 21.15 14.24
N GLU A 111 -33.45 20.71 13.62
CA GLU A 111 -33.97 19.34 13.74
C GLU A 111 -33.02 18.35 13.06
N THR A 112 -32.63 18.60 11.82
CA THR A 112 -31.67 17.79 11.07
C THR A 112 -30.31 17.76 11.77
N THR A 113 -29.83 18.90 12.25
CA THR A 113 -28.56 18.98 13.01
C THR A 113 -28.60 18.09 14.25
N GLN A 114 -29.72 18.09 14.98
CA GLN A 114 -29.87 17.30 16.19
C GLN A 114 -29.99 15.80 15.87
N ALA A 115 -30.79 15.43 14.87
CA ALA A 115 -30.94 14.04 14.43
C ALA A 115 -29.60 13.44 13.98
N VAL A 116 -28.82 14.19 13.20
CA VAL A 116 -27.48 13.75 12.78
C VAL A 116 -26.56 13.60 13.99
N ARG A 117 -26.56 14.56 14.92
CA ARG A 117 -25.74 14.47 16.14
C ARG A 117 -26.08 13.23 16.98
N GLU A 118 -27.36 12.97 17.21
CA GLU A 118 -27.81 11.83 18.01
C GLU A 118 -27.45 10.50 17.35
N HIS A 119 -27.64 10.40 16.04
CA HIS A 119 -27.25 9.19 15.30
C HIS A 119 -25.76 8.93 15.38
N LEU A 120 -24.92 9.96 15.17
CA LEU A 120 -23.47 9.82 15.24
C LEU A 120 -23.01 9.39 16.63
N LYS A 121 -23.54 10.01 17.70
CA LYS A 121 -23.21 9.63 19.08
C LYS A 121 -23.55 8.19 19.39
N LYS A 122 -24.71 7.71 18.93
CA LYS A 122 -25.18 6.34 19.19
C LYS A 122 -24.39 5.28 18.43
N ASN A 123 -23.90 5.60 17.22
CA ASN A 123 -23.39 4.60 16.28
C ASN A 123 -21.87 4.65 16.05
N ALA A 124 -21.18 5.72 16.43
CA ALA A 124 -19.74 5.88 16.20
C ALA A 124 -18.87 4.85 16.91
N ASN A 125 -19.36 4.26 18.00
CA ASN A 125 -18.62 3.28 18.81
C ASN A 125 -17.20 3.77 19.13
N ASP A 126 -17.11 5.01 19.62
CA ASP A 126 -15.87 5.71 19.97
C ASP A 126 -14.80 5.75 18.85
N THR A 127 -15.21 5.71 17.58
CA THR A 127 -14.29 5.71 16.42
C THR A 127 -14.33 7.05 15.66
N PHE A 128 -13.25 7.82 15.76
CA PHE A 128 -13.10 9.09 15.03
C PHE A 128 -13.26 8.94 13.51
N LEU A 129 -12.67 7.87 12.94
CA LEU A 129 -12.71 7.60 11.51
C LEU A 129 -14.14 7.36 11.03
N TRP A 130 -14.94 6.56 11.75
CA TRP A 130 -16.35 6.34 11.41
C TRP A 130 -17.12 7.66 11.33
N VAL A 131 -16.92 8.57 12.30
CA VAL A 131 -17.56 9.89 12.31
C VAL A 131 -17.14 10.71 11.09
N ALA A 132 -15.85 10.71 10.77
CA ALA A 132 -15.32 11.43 9.61
C ALA A 132 -15.92 10.90 8.30
N LEU A 133 -15.99 9.58 8.13
CA LEU A 133 -16.56 8.92 6.96
C LEU A 133 -18.04 9.23 6.80
N VAL A 134 -18.84 9.08 7.85
CA VAL A 134 -20.28 9.39 7.79
C VAL A 134 -20.53 10.87 7.51
N CYS A 135 -19.75 11.78 8.11
CA CYS A 135 -19.85 13.20 7.80
C CYS A 135 -19.46 13.52 6.35
N GLN A 136 -18.47 12.82 5.78
CA GLN A 136 -18.07 12.96 4.39
C GLN A 136 -19.20 12.51 3.45
N GLU A 137 -19.81 11.35 3.71
CA GLU A 137 -20.96 10.85 2.94
C GLU A 137 -22.16 11.79 3.04
N LEU A 138 -22.52 12.26 4.24
CA LEU A 138 -23.58 13.26 4.40
C LEU A 138 -23.26 14.60 3.72
N GLY A 139 -21.97 14.91 3.51
CA GLY A 139 -21.51 16.05 2.75
C GLY A 139 -21.95 16.01 1.28
N THR A 140 -22.09 14.83 0.69
CA THR A 140 -22.57 14.66 -0.71
C THR A 140 -24.09 14.68 -0.80
N VAL A 141 -24.79 14.31 0.27
CA VAL A 141 -26.26 14.23 0.32
C VAL A 141 -26.89 15.64 0.34
N PRO A 142 -27.92 15.93 -0.48
CA PRO A 142 -28.69 17.18 -0.38
C PRO A 142 -29.29 17.37 1.01
N ALA A 143 -29.27 18.59 1.55
CA ALA A 143 -29.61 18.85 2.95
C ALA A 143 -30.97 18.29 3.39
N TRP A 144 -32.00 18.47 2.57
CA TRP A 144 -33.35 17.98 2.84
C TRP A 144 -33.48 16.44 2.88
N LYS A 145 -32.50 15.69 2.35
CA LYS A 145 -32.46 14.22 2.43
C LYS A 145 -31.66 13.71 3.64
N ALA A 146 -30.86 14.56 4.29
CA ALA A 146 -29.91 14.14 5.30
C ALA A 146 -30.58 13.37 6.46
N ASN A 147 -31.72 13.85 6.94
CA ASN A 147 -32.47 13.19 8.02
C ASN A 147 -32.99 11.79 7.62
N ASN A 148 -33.35 11.59 6.35
CA ASN A 148 -33.83 10.29 5.87
C ASN A 148 -32.68 9.29 5.67
N VAL A 149 -31.50 9.77 5.29
CA VAL A 149 -30.34 8.92 4.99
C VAL A 149 -29.53 8.63 6.24
N VAL A 150 -29.52 9.51 7.25
CA VAL A 150 -28.64 9.34 8.41
C VAL A 150 -28.90 8.04 9.17
N GLY A 151 -30.17 7.63 9.27
CA GLY A 151 -30.56 6.35 9.88
C GLY A 151 -30.06 5.12 9.14
N SER A 152 -29.61 5.26 7.89
CA SER A 152 -29.05 4.16 7.10
C SER A 152 -27.59 3.88 7.40
N PHE A 153 -26.86 4.78 8.07
CA PHE A 153 -25.45 4.51 8.43
C PHE A 153 -25.40 3.55 9.63
N PRO A 154 -24.71 2.41 9.51
CA PRO A 154 -24.72 1.37 10.52
C PRO A 154 -23.75 1.69 11.66
N ARG A 155 -23.86 0.94 12.76
CA ARG A 155 -23.00 1.10 13.93
C ARG A 155 -21.60 0.55 13.67
N GLY A 156 -20.58 1.33 14.01
CA GLY A 156 -19.19 0.86 13.94
C GLY A 156 -18.63 0.77 12.52
N LEU A 157 -17.31 0.63 12.45
CA LEU A 157 -16.53 0.80 11.23
C LEU A 157 -16.68 -0.36 10.24
N ASP A 158 -16.71 -1.60 10.73
CA ASP A 158 -16.82 -2.78 9.87
C ASP A 158 -18.17 -2.85 9.15
N ASP A 159 -19.27 -2.59 9.86
CA ASP A 159 -20.60 -2.53 9.23
C ASP A 159 -20.68 -1.39 8.20
N LEU A 160 -19.99 -0.26 8.47
CA LEU A 160 -19.93 0.87 7.54
C LEU A 160 -19.20 0.46 6.25
N TYR A 161 -18.05 -0.21 6.36
CA TYR A 161 -17.36 -0.74 5.19
C TYR A 161 -18.17 -1.80 4.45
N ALA A 162 -18.88 -2.69 5.16
CA ALA A 162 -19.78 -3.66 4.54
C ALA A 162 -20.94 -2.98 3.79
N GLN A 163 -21.47 -1.88 4.31
CA GLN A 163 -22.44 -1.07 3.59
C GLN A 163 -21.86 -0.43 2.32
N MET A 164 -20.64 0.12 2.39
CA MET A 164 -19.96 0.68 1.22
C MET A 164 -19.72 -0.40 0.15
N MET A 165 -19.31 -1.62 0.55
CA MET A 165 -19.18 -2.74 -0.36
C MET A 165 -20.52 -3.12 -1.01
N ARG A 166 -21.63 -3.11 -0.26
CA ARG A 166 -22.97 -3.33 -0.84
C ARG A 166 -23.34 -2.26 -1.88
N GLN A 167 -22.95 -1.00 -1.68
CA GLN A 167 -23.16 0.07 -2.67
C GLN A 167 -22.33 -0.17 -3.93
N ILE A 168 -21.05 -0.56 -3.77
CA ILE A 168 -20.19 -0.95 -4.90
C ILE A 168 -20.79 -2.13 -5.66
N ASN A 169 -21.31 -3.12 -4.94
CA ASN A 169 -21.96 -4.31 -5.51
C ASN A 169 -23.23 -4.00 -6.30
N ALA A 170 -23.91 -2.90 -5.97
CA ALA A 170 -25.12 -2.47 -6.66
C ALA A 170 -24.84 -1.61 -7.91
N SER A 171 -23.58 -1.26 -8.18
CA SER A 171 -23.18 -0.48 -9.35
C SER A 171 -23.01 -1.37 -10.59
N ASP A 172 -23.33 -0.82 -11.76
CA ASP A 172 -23.10 -1.49 -13.05
C ASP A 172 -21.60 -1.75 -13.31
N ASP A 173 -20.72 -0.92 -12.73
CA ASP A 173 -19.25 -1.02 -12.87
C ASP A 173 -18.60 -1.83 -11.73
N VAL A 174 -19.37 -2.62 -10.98
CA VAL A 174 -18.89 -3.42 -9.82
C VAL A 174 -17.59 -4.18 -10.10
N PHE A 175 -17.46 -4.75 -11.30
CA PHE A 175 -16.28 -5.51 -11.68
C PHE A 175 -15.01 -4.65 -11.69
N ILE A 176 -15.09 -3.41 -12.18
CA ILE A 176 -13.96 -2.48 -12.22
C ILE A 176 -13.55 -2.10 -10.78
N TYR A 177 -14.53 -1.75 -9.94
CA TYR A 177 -14.25 -1.35 -8.55
C TYR A 177 -13.65 -2.49 -7.73
N LYS A 178 -14.18 -3.71 -7.86
CA LYS A 178 -13.60 -4.88 -7.17
C LYS A 178 -12.18 -5.16 -7.62
N GLN A 179 -11.88 -5.06 -8.91
CA GLN A 179 -10.52 -5.26 -9.42
C GLN A 179 -9.54 -4.19 -8.90
N ILE A 180 -9.98 -2.93 -8.83
CA ILE A 180 -9.18 -1.84 -8.24
C ILE A 180 -8.92 -2.12 -6.77
N LEU A 181 -9.97 -2.36 -5.97
CA LEU A 181 -9.84 -2.60 -4.53
C LEU A 181 -8.99 -3.84 -4.24
N ALA A 182 -9.21 -4.95 -4.95
CA ALA A 182 -8.41 -6.16 -4.80
C ALA A 182 -6.94 -5.91 -5.14
N SER A 183 -6.65 -5.18 -6.24
CA SER A 183 -5.28 -4.87 -6.64
C SER A 183 -4.59 -3.96 -5.63
N VAL A 184 -5.22 -2.84 -5.27
CA VAL A 184 -4.66 -1.87 -4.32
C VAL A 184 -4.48 -2.49 -2.92
N ALA A 185 -5.31 -3.46 -2.55
CA ALA A 185 -5.18 -4.18 -1.28
C ALA A 185 -3.95 -5.10 -1.20
N ILE A 186 -3.41 -5.57 -2.32
CA ILE A 186 -2.29 -6.55 -2.34
C ILE A 186 -0.97 -6.00 -2.88
N VAL A 187 -0.94 -4.75 -3.37
CA VAL A 187 0.32 -4.11 -3.77
C VAL A 187 1.20 -3.81 -2.56
N TYR A 188 2.52 -3.92 -2.75
CA TYR A 188 3.51 -3.77 -1.67
C TYR A 188 3.80 -2.31 -1.30
N ARG A 189 3.37 -1.36 -2.13
CA ARG A 189 3.39 0.07 -1.83
C ARG A 189 2.20 0.77 -2.49
N PRO A 190 1.83 1.99 -2.02
CA PRO A 190 0.93 2.86 -2.77
C PRO A 190 1.36 2.99 -4.24
N VAL A 191 0.38 2.96 -5.14
CA VAL A 191 0.59 2.96 -6.59
C VAL A 191 0.12 4.26 -7.21
N THR A 192 0.86 4.76 -8.19
CA THR A 192 0.40 5.92 -8.97
C THR A 192 -0.79 5.52 -9.85
N ILE A 193 -1.60 6.49 -10.29
CA ILE A 193 -2.70 6.26 -11.24
C ILE A 193 -2.18 5.59 -12.52
N LYS A 194 -0.98 5.97 -13.00
CA LYS A 194 -0.36 5.40 -14.19
C LYS A 194 0.03 3.93 -14.00
N GLU A 195 0.57 3.58 -12.83
CA GLU A 195 0.89 2.20 -12.46
C GLU A 195 -0.38 1.37 -12.28
N LEU A 196 -1.37 1.88 -11.55
CA LEU A 196 -2.63 1.16 -11.36
C LEU A 196 -3.34 0.90 -12.70
N THR A 197 -3.33 1.87 -13.61
CA THR A 197 -3.91 1.73 -14.96
C THR A 197 -3.17 0.70 -15.80
N SER A 198 -1.86 0.53 -15.61
CA SER A 198 -1.09 -0.48 -16.32
C SER A 198 -1.36 -1.89 -15.76
N LEU A 199 -1.54 -2.01 -14.44
CA LEU A 199 -1.78 -3.27 -13.73
C LEU A 199 -3.24 -3.76 -13.81
N VAL A 200 -4.22 -2.86 -13.96
CA VAL A 200 -5.64 -3.19 -14.05
C VAL A 200 -6.13 -2.93 -15.46
N THR A 201 -6.21 -3.98 -16.30
CA THR A 201 -6.55 -3.87 -17.73
C THR A 201 -7.87 -3.15 -17.98
N GLN A 202 -8.84 -3.30 -17.08
CA GLN A 202 -10.16 -2.67 -17.15
C GLN A 202 -10.09 -1.14 -17.09
N LEU A 203 -9.02 -0.57 -16.54
CA LEU A 203 -8.80 0.88 -16.51
C LEU A 203 -8.26 1.43 -17.84
N GLN A 204 -7.76 0.60 -18.76
CA GLN A 204 -7.17 1.08 -20.02
C GLN A 204 -8.17 1.75 -20.97
N GLY A 205 -9.44 1.33 -20.94
CA GLY A 205 -10.52 1.97 -21.68
C GLY A 205 -10.82 3.37 -21.11
N PRO A 206 -11.21 3.45 -19.82
CA PRO A 206 -11.46 4.72 -19.13
C PRO A 206 -10.30 5.71 -19.17
N ALA A 207 -9.06 5.24 -19.10
CA ALA A 207 -7.85 6.07 -19.14
C ALA A 207 -7.71 6.94 -20.40
N ARG A 208 -8.47 6.64 -21.46
CA ARG A 208 -8.52 7.46 -22.69
C ARG A 208 -9.30 8.76 -22.50
N TYR A 209 -10.12 8.85 -21.46
CA TYR A 209 -10.97 10.01 -21.17
C TYR A 209 -10.39 10.81 -19.98
N PRO A 210 -10.11 12.11 -20.16
CA PRO A 210 -9.64 12.96 -19.05
C PRO A 210 -10.63 12.94 -17.88
N GLY A 211 -10.13 12.77 -16.65
CA GLY A 211 -10.95 12.77 -15.43
C GLY A 211 -11.61 11.44 -15.06
N ALA A 212 -11.80 10.53 -16.02
CA ALA A 212 -12.54 9.29 -15.78
C ALA A 212 -11.88 8.38 -14.72
N LEU A 213 -10.54 8.36 -14.64
CA LEU A 213 -9.85 7.59 -13.62
C LEU A 213 -10.07 8.17 -12.22
N GLN A 214 -10.09 9.49 -12.09
CA GLN A 214 -10.39 10.16 -10.82
C GLN A 214 -11.84 9.90 -10.40
N ASP A 215 -12.78 9.92 -11.35
CA ASP A 215 -14.19 9.62 -11.08
C ASP A 215 -14.39 8.16 -10.63
N ILE A 216 -13.74 7.21 -11.31
CA ILE A 216 -13.77 5.78 -10.93
C ILE A 216 -13.14 5.56 -9.55
N LEU A 217 -11.99 6.17 -9.28
CA LEU A 217 -11.31 6.03 -7.99
C LEU A 217 -12.14 6.68 -6.85
N SER A 218 -12.79 7.81 -7.12
CA SER A 218 -13.72 8.44 -6.18
C SER A 218 -14.97 7.58 -5.96
N SER A 219 -15.38 6.80 -6.96
CA SER A 219 -16.52 5.88 -6.89
C SER A 219 -16.21 4.56 -6.18
N CYS A 220 -14.94 4.26 -5.92
CA CYS A 220 -14.55 3.22 -4.95
C CYS A 220 -14.91 3.61 -3.50
N GLY A 221 -15.61 4.74 -3.32
CA GLY A 221 -16.05 5.28 -2.05
C GLY A 221 -14.88 5.68 -1.17
N SER A 222 -15.17 5.88 0.11
CA SER A 222 -14.18 6.24 1.12
C SER A 222 -13.21 5.10 1.51
N PHE A 223 -13.04 4.08 0.66
CA PHE A 223 -11.94 3.11 0.79
C PHE A 223 -10.62 3.72 0.34
N LEU A 224 -10.62 4.45 -0.78
CA LEU A 224 -9.44 4.96 -1.44
C LEU A 224 -9.40 6.49 -1.44
N THR A 225 -8.19 7.04 -1.50
CA THR A 225 -7.95 8.46 -1.70
C THR A 225 -6.76 8.66 -2.65
N VAL A 226 -6.77 9.77 -3.38
CA VAL A 226 -5.69 10.13 -4.31
C VAL A 226 -4.97 11.36 -3.79
N ARG A 227 -3.65 11.27 -3.62
CA ARG A 227 -2.76 12.38 -3.24
C ARG A 227 -1.60 12.41 -4.23
N GLU A 228 -1.36 13.55 -4.87
CA GLU A 228 -0.25 13.70 -5.82
C GLU A 228 -0.19 12.56 -6.87
N GLU A 229 -1.33 12.25 -7.49
CA GLU A 229 -1.50 11.13 -8.45
C GLU A 229 -1.21 9.73 -7.89
N THR A 230 -1.05 9.57 -6.58
CA THR A 230 -0.83 8.29 -5.90
C THR A 230 -2.07 7.86 -5.14
N VAL A 231 -2.44 6.59 -5.31
CA VAL A 231 -3.62 5.96 -4.73
C VAL A 231 -3.24 5.32 -3.39
N TYR A 232 -3.98 5.69 -2.35
CA TYR A 232 -3.83 5.21 -0.99
C TYR A 232 -5.16 4.66 -0.48
N PHE A 233 -5.11 3.79 0.52
CA PHE A 233 -6.27 3.60 1.39
C PHE A 233 -6.49 4.86 2.23
N VAL A 234 -7.75 5.18 2.51
CA VAL A 234 -8.07 6.27 3.45
C VAL A 234 -7.49 5.97 4.83
N HIS A 235 -7.47 4.70 5.23
CA HIS A 235 -6.88 4.23 6.47
C HIS A 235 -6.56 2.72 6.39
N GLN A 236 -5.59 2.25 7.18
CA GLN A 236 -5.21 0.83 7.22
C GLN A 236 -6.39 -0.10 7.57
N SER A 237 -7.34 0.34 8.41
CA SER A 237 -8.56 -0.43 8.72
C SER A 237 -9.39 -0.77 7.48
N ALA A 238 -9.38 0.09 6.46
CA ALA A 238 -10.08 -0.17 5.20
C ALA A 238 -9.40 -1.33 4.45
N LYS A 239 -8.06 -1.32 4.41
CA LYS A 239 -7.27 -2.41 3.84
C LYS A 239 -7.49 -3.72 4.62
N ASP A 240 -7.46 -3.66 5.96
CA ASP A 240 -7.67 -4.81 6.84
C ASP A 240 -9.06 -5.43 6.60
N PHE A 241 -10.11 -4.62 6.53
CA PHE A 241 -11.47 -5.07 6.24
C PHE A 241 -11.57 -5.86 4.92
N LEU A 242 -10.89 -5.40 3.86
CA LEU A 242 -10.88 -6.07 2.57
C LEU A 242 -10.02 -7.36 2.58
N LEU A 243 -9.03 -7.44 3.47
CA LEU A 243 -8.07 -8.54 3.55
C LEU A 243 -8.40 -9.58 4.63
N THR A 244 -9.38 -9.31 5.50
CA THR A 244 -9.85 -10.21 6.56
C THR A 244 -10.94 -11.15 6.04
N LYS A 245 -10.74 -12.44 6.25
CA LYS A 245 -11.75 -13.45 5.94
C LYS A 245 -12.93 -13.35 6.91
N PRO A 246 -14.18 -13.47 6.43
CA PRO A 246 -15.32 -13.62 7.30
C PRO A 246 -15.11 -14.76 8.30
N SER A 247 -15.39 -14.48 9.57
CA SER A 247 -15.32 -15.46 10.65
C SER A 247 -16.54 -15.28 11.57
N PRO A 248 -16.84 -16.22 12.49
CA PRO A 248 -17.90 -16.02 13.48
C PRO A 248 -17.73 -14.74 14.31
N GLU A 249 -16.49 -14.30 14.52
CA GLU A 249 -16.14 -13.09 15.28
C GLU A 249 -16.15 -11.83 14.41
N THR A 250 -15.86 -11.98 13.11
CA THR A 250 -15.80 -10.89 12.13
C THR A 250 -16.63 -11.26 10.88
N PRO A 251 -17.97 -11.24 10.97
CA PRO A 251 -18.83 -11.77 9.90
C PRO A 251 -18.81 -10.92 8.62
N ASN A 252 -18.38 -9.66 8.71
CA ASN A 252 -18.56 -8.65 7.68
C ASN A 252 -17.36 -8.46 6.73
N GLY A 253 -16.38 -9.36 6.70
CA GLY A 253 -15.21 -9.22 5.82
C GLY A 253 -15.56 -9.29 4.32
N ALA A 254 -14.85 -8.52 3.49
CA ALA A 254 -15.06 -8.51 2.03
C ALA A 254 -14.07 -9.41 1.27
N PHE A 255 -13.27 -10.21 1.98
CA PHE A 255 -12.22 -11.04 1.37
C PHE A 255 -12.76 -11.98 0.30
N ASP A 256 -13.79 -12.77 0.60
CA ASP A 256 -14.28 -13.78 -0.35
C ASP A 256 -14.93 -13.13 -1.58
N GLU A 257 -15.47 -11.93 -1.40
CA GLU A 257 -16.05 -11.14 -2.48
C GLU A 257 -15.01 -10.52 -3.42
N LEU A 258 -13.83 -10.14 -2.89
CA LEU A 258 -12.74 -9.54 -3.65
C LEU A 258 -11.76 -10.59 -4.20
N PHE A 259 -11.58 -11.68 -3.47
CA PHE A 259 -10.64 -12.75 -3.76
C PHE A 259 -11.38 -14.10 -3.82
N PRO A 260 -12.34 -14.29 -4.73
CA PRO A 260 -13.13 -15.54 -4.82
C PRO A 260 -12.26 -16.76 -5.14
N SER A 261 -11.10 -16.56 -5.78
CA SER A 261 -10.10 -17.60 -6.03
C SER A 261 -8.88 -17.50 -5.12
N GLY A 262 -9.01 -16.76 -4.01
CA GLY A 262 -7.95 -16.47 -3.05
C GLY A 262 -6.96 -15.39 -3.50
N LYS A 263 -6.26 -14.81 -2.51
CA LYS A 263 -5.16 -13.86 -2.73
C LYS A 263 -4.09 -14.36 -3.71
N PRO A 264 -3.67 -15.64 -3.68
CA PRO A 264 -2.64 -16.12 -4.61
C PRO A 264 -3.01 -15.91 -6.09
N LYS A 265 -4.28 -16.12 -6.48
CA LYS A 265 -4.70 -15.86 -7.86
C LYS A 265 -4.62 -14.38 -8.23
N ALA A 266 -4.96 -13.47 -7.31
CA ALA A 266 -4.84 -12.03 -7.54
C ALA A 266 -3.38 -11.57 -7.67
N HIS A 267 -2.47 -12.10 -6.83
CA HIS A 267 -1.02 -11.89 -7.02
C HIS A 267 -0.57 -12.41 -8.39
N HIS A 268 -1.08 -13.57 -8.85
CA HIS A 268 -0.74 -14.12 -10.16
C HIS A 268 -1.21 -13.22 -11.30
N SER A 269 -2.41 -12.66 -11.20
CA SER A 269 -2.92 -11.70 -12.18
C SER A 269 -2.02 -10.46 -12.28
N ILE A 270 -1.59 -9.89 -11.15
CA ILE A 270 -0.66 -8.74 -11.14
C ILE A 270 0.72 -9.15 -11.69
N PHE A 271 1.23 -10.32 -11.34
CA PHE A 271 2.50 -10.85 -11.89
C PHE A 271 2.45 -10.97 -13.41
N SER A 272 1.45 -11.68 -13.94
CA SER A 272 1.28 -11.89 -15.38
C SER A 272 1.17 -10.55 -16.11
N ARG A 273 0.36 -9.66 -15.56
CA ARG A 273 0.20 -8.31 -16.11
C ARG A 273 1.48 -7.48 -16.04
N SER A 274 2.27 -7.63 -14.98
CA SER A 274 3.57 -6.95 -14.84
C SER A 274 4.52 -7.37 -15.96
N LEU A 275 4.55 -8.66 -16.31
CA LEU A 275 5.35 -9.13 -17.45
C LEU A 275 4.88 -8.53 -18.77
N ASP A 276 3.57 -8.45 -19.02
CA ASP A 276 3.02 -7.83 -20.23
C ASP A 276 3.41 -6.35 -20.33
N VAL A 277 3.23 -5.59 -19.25
CA VAL A 277 3.54 -4.15 -19.19
C VAL A 277 5.03 -3.93 -19.45
N MET A 278 5.90 -4.69 -18.78
CA MET A 278 7.33 -4.58 -18.98
C MET A 278 7.75 -5.03 -20.39
N SER A 279 7.15 -6.09 -20.93
CA SER A 279 7.48 -6.57 -22.28
C SER A 279 7.11 -5.55 -23.36
N GLY A 280 5.98 -4.85 -23.20
CA GLY A 280 5.53 -3.79 -24.10
C GLY A 280 6.27 -2.46 -23.92
N THR A 281 6.78 -2.16 -22.72
CA THR A 281 7.40 -0.86 -22.40
C THR A 281 8.92 -0.88 -22.51
N LEU A 282 9.57 -1.93 -21.99
CA LEU A 282 11.03 -1.97 -21.88
C LEU A 282 11.68 -2.20 -23.25
N ARG A 283 12.55 -1.26 -23.61
CA ARG A 283 13.38 -1.28 -24.79
C ARG A 283 14.80 -0.88 -24.40
N ARG A 284 15.74 -1.16 -25.31
CA ARG A 284 17.10 -0.64 -25.20
C ARG A 284 17.07 0.88 -25.15
N ASP A 285 17.91 1.44 -24.28
CA ASP A 285 18.13 2.89 -24.18
C ASP A 285 16.83 3.62 -23.81
N MET A 286 16.28 3.28 -22.64
CA MET A 286 14.96 3.73 -22.18
C MET A 286 14.84 5.27 -22.12
N TYR A 287 15.93 5.95 -21.78
CA TYR A 287 16.00 7.42 -21.66
C TYR A 287 16.73 8.08 -22.84
N ASP A 288 16.98 7.34 -23.93
CA ASP A 288 17.64 7.82 -25.15
C ASP A 288 18.99 8.53 -24.86
N LEU A 289 19.80 7.94 -23.97
CA LEU A 289 21.12 8.42 -23.55
C LEU A 289 22.17 8.29 -24.65
N LYS A 290 21.95 7.41 -25.65
CA LYS A 290 22.78 7.16 -26.84
C LYS A 290 24.20 6.62 -26.60
N GLU A 291 24.83 6.93 -25.49
CA GLU A 291 26.20 6.56 -25.16
C GLU A 291 26.26 5.43 -24.11
N LEU A 292 27.13 4.45 -24.33
CA LEU A 292 27.43 3.42 -23.35
C LEU A 292 28.31 4.00 -22.24
N GLY A 293 27.98 3.73 -20.97
CA GLY A 293 28.74 4.24 -19.83
C GLY A 293 28.43 5.70 -19.47
N TYR A 294 27.26 6.21 -19.88
CA TYR A 294 26.80 7.53 -19.48
C TYR A 294 26.78 7.65 -17.93
N PRO A 295 27.40 8.70 -17.34
CA PRO A 295 27.52 8.82 -15.89
C PRO A 295 26.15 8.82 -15.20
N ALA A 296 25.95 7.92 -14.23
CA ALA A 296 24.67 7.76 -13.53
C ALA A 296 24.22 9.05 -12.81
N GLU A 297 25.16 9.88 -12.38
CA GLU A 297 24.91 11.16 -11.71
C GLU A 297 24.32 12.21 -12.65
N GLN A 298 24.56 12.09 -13.96
CA GLN A 298 24.13 13.04 -14.98
C GLN A 298 22.76 12.68 -15.58
N ILE A 299 22.26 11.47 -15.32
CA ILE A 299 20.98 11.00 -15.85
C ILE A 299 19.84 11.85 -15.27
N ARG A 300 19.04 12.44 -16.16
CA ARG A 300 17.83 13.18 -15.83
C ARG A 300 16.60 12.42 -16.31
N GLN A 301 15.60 12.31 -15.44
CA GLN A 301 14.33 11.70 -15.79
C GLN A 301 13.65 12.52 -16.90
N PRO A 302 13.30 11.91 -18.06
CA PRO A 302 12.52 12.58 -19.09
C PRO A 302 11.13 12.99 -18.60
N ASN A 303 10.53 13.99 -19.25
CA ASN A 303 9.13 14.35 -19.06
C ASN A 303 8.39 14.33 -20.41
N PRO A 304 7.46 13.39 -20.64
CA PRO A 304 6.99 12.37 -19.70
C PRO A 304 8.02 11.27 -19.41
N ASP A 305 8.00 10.69 -18.20
CA ASP A 305 8.84 9.54 -17.84
C ASP A 305 8.32 8.28 -18.54
N PRO A 306 9.06 7.68 -19.49
CA PRO A 306 8.61 6.49 -20.21
C PRO A 306 8.48 5.26 -19.31
N LEU A 307 9.09 5.28 -18.11
CA LEU A 307 9.02 4.21 -17.13
C LEU A 307 7.90 4.40 -16.10
N ALA A 308 7.18 5.53 -16.10
CA ALA A 308 6.20 5.85 -15.05
C ALA A 308 5.14 4.76 -14.87
N ALA A 309 4.63 4.19 -15.96
CA ALA A 309 3.59 3.16 -15.91
C ALA A 309 4.12 1.75 -15.56
N SER A 310 5.40 1.47 -15.84
CA SER A 310 6.02 0.16 -15.63
C SER A 310 6.88 0.09 -14.37
N ARG A 311 7.06 1.21 -13.66
CA ARG A 311 7.92 1.32 -12.47
C ARG A 311 7.52 0.29 -11.41
N TYR A 312 6.27 0.24 -10.97
CA TYR A 312 5.81 -0.78 -10.01
C TYR A 312 6.13 -2.22 -10.48
N ALA A 313 5.80 -2.54 -11.74
CA ALA A 313 6.06 -3.84 -12.32
C ALA A 313 7.55 -4.22 -12.30
N CYS A 314 8.45 -3.27 -12.61
CA CYS A 314 9.90 -3.49 -12.57
C CYS A 314 10.40 -3.88 -11.17
N PHE A 315 9.80 -3.32 -10.11
CA PHE A 315 10.19 -3.60 -8.73
C PHE A 315 9.59 -4.89 -8.18
N TYR A 316 8.32 -5.20 -8.47
CA TYR A 316 7.55 -6.16 -7.67
C TYR A 316 7.02 -7.39 -8.40
N TRP A 317 7.32 -7.58 -9.70
CA TRP A 317 6.80 -8.73 -10.44
C TRP A 317 7.21 -10.09 -9.84
N ILE A 318 8.44 -10.20 -9.32
CA ILE A 318 8.92 -11.44 -8.65
C ILE A 318 8.28 -11.61 -7.27
N ASP A 319 8.07 -10.53 -6.53
CA ASP A 319 7.40 -10.59 -5.23
C ASP A 319 5.96 -11.12 -5.42
N HIS A 320 5.22 -10.59 -6.40
CA HIS A 320 3.89 -11.13 -6.76
C HIS A 320 3.95 -12.58 -7.23
N LEU A 321 4.96 -12.99 -8.01
CA LEU A 321 5.12 -14.38 -8.43
C LEU A 321 5.27 -15.35 -7.25
N ILE A 322 6.00 -14.93 -6.21
CA ILE A 322 6.19 -15.73 -5.00
C ILE A 322 4.89 -15.87 -4.22
N ASP A 323 4.17 -14.75 -4.04
CA ASP A 323 2.90 -14.73 -3.29
C ASP A 323 1.73 -15.32 -4.08
N SER A 324 1.93 -15.61 -5.37
CA SER A 324 0.95 -16.30 -6.22
C SER A 324 0.75 -17.77 -5.84
N ASP A 325 1.53 -18.29 -4.89
CA ASP A 325 1.59 -19.70 -4.47
C ASP A 325 1.46 -20.67 -5.64
N LEU A 326 2.59 -20.88 -6.30
CA LEU A 326 2.78 -21.81 -7.40
C LEU A 326 2.66 -23.30 -6.98
N ASN A 327 2.01 -23.63 -5.87
CA ASN A 327 1.52 -24.99 -5.62
C ASN A 327 -0.01 -25.10 -5.74
N VAL A 328 -0.75 -23.99 -5.63
CA VAL A 328 -2.22 -23.98 -5.61
C VAL A 328 -2.86 -23.81 -7.00
N LEU A 329 -2.17 -23.15 -7.93
CA LEU A 329 -2.69 -22.81 -9.27
C LEU A 329 -2.34 -23.88 -10.35
N SER A 330 -3.29 -24.62 -10.90
CA SER A 330 -3.02 -25.63 -11.96
C SER A 330 -2.24 -25.15 -13.21
N GLU A 331 -2.04 -23.83 -13.38
CA GLU A 331 -1.25 -23.14 -14.41
C GLU A 331 0.29 -23.24 -14.23
N HIS A 332 0.78 -23.93 -13.19
CA HIS A 332 2.21 -24.07 -12.84
C HIS A 332 3.12 -24.47 -14.00
N ALA A 333 2.66 -25.41 -14.82
CA ALA A 333 3.51 -26.08 -15.79
C ALA A 333 4.13 -25.07 -16.77
N THR A 334 3.42 -24.00 -17.15
CA THR A 334 3.87 -23.11 -18.22
C THR A 334 4.61 -21.85 -17.75
N THR A 335 4.60 -21.50 -16.47
CA THR A 335 5.17 -20.22 -16.01
C THR A 335 6.69 -20.29 -15.80
N LEU A 336 7.16 -21.32 -15.07
CA LEU A 336 8.58 -21.48 -14.67
C LEU A 336 9.35 -22.52 -15.50
N GLN A 337 8.72 -23.19 -16.46
CA GLN A 337 9.41 -24.13 -17.35
C GLN A 337 10.26 -23.42 -18.41
N ASP A 338 11.15 -24.18 -19.07
CA ASP A 338 11.86 -23.72 -20.26
C ASP A 338 10.85 -23.32 -21.35
N GLY A 339 10.99 -22.10 -21.91
CA GLY A 339 10.01 -21.52 -22.83
C GLY A 339 8.73 -21.00 -22.16
N GLY A 340 8.67 -20.98 -20.82
CA GLY A 340 7.59 -20.37 -20.06
C GLY A 340 7.62 -18.83 -20.08
N SER A 341 6.63 -18.20 -19.44
CA SER A 341 6.50 -16.73 -19.45
C SER A 341 7.70 -16.04 -18.79
N VAL A 342 8.23 -16.59 -17.70
CA VAL A 342 9.42 -16.04 -17.01
C VAL A 342 10.69 -16.23 -17.86
N ASP A 343 10.92 -17.42 -18.41
CA ASP A 343 12.08 -17.70 -19.28
C ASP A 343 12.04 -16.83 -20.56
N THR A 344 10.86 -16.68 -21.16
CA THR A 344 10.66 -15.82 -22.34
C THR A 344 10.99 -14.37 -22.02
N PHE A 345 10.46 -13.85 -20.91
CA PHE A 345 10.73 -12.48 -20.47
C PHE A 345 12.23 -12.26 -20.21
N LEU A 346 12.87 -13.15 -19.43
CA LEU A 346 14.28 -13.01 -19.11
C LEU A 346 15.17 -13.14 -20.36
N THR A 347 14.84 -14.02 -21.29
CA THR A 347 15.59 -14.16 -22.55
C THR A 347 15.51 -12.89 -23.42
N GLN A 348 14.37 -12.20 -23.41
CA GLN A 348 14.13 -11.06 -24.32
C GLN A 348 14.37 -9.69 -23.70
N LYS A 349 14.14 -9.53 -22.39
CA LYS A 349 14.00 -8.24 -21.71
C LYS A 349 14.89 -8.07 -20.48
N TYR A 350 15.64 -9.09 -20.06
CA TYR A 350 16.44 -9.04 -18.82
C TYR A 350 17.38 -7.83 -18.74
N LEU A 351 18.13 -7.53 -19.80
CA LEU A 351 19.05 -6.38 -19.80
C LEU A 351 18.30 -5.05 -19.73
N TYR A 352 17.14 -4.93 -20.38
CA TYR A 352 16.33 -3.71 -20.35
C TYR A 352 15.63 -3.52 -18.99
N TRP A 353 15.34 -4.62 -18.31
CA TRP A 353 14.86 -4.59 -16.93
C TRP A 353 15.96 -4.18 -15.94
N LEU A 354 17.20 -4.66 -16.12
CA LEU A 354 18.33 -4.18 -15.33
C LEU A 354 18.64 -2.70 -15.60
N GLU A 355 18.54 -2.29 -16.88
CA GLU A 355 18.66 -0.88 -17.27
C GLU A 355 17.62 -0.02 -16.52
N SER A 356 16.34 -0.42 -16.48
CA SER A 356 15.32 0.35 -15.78
C SER A 356 15.59 0.46 -14.27
N LEU A 357 16.00 -0.62 -13.61
CA LEU A 357 16.38 -0.59 -12.19
C LEU A 357 17.58 0.31 -11.91
N SER A 358 18.56 0.33 -12.83
CA SER A 358 19.68 1.27 -12.76
C SER A 358 19.23 2.73 -12.92
N LEU A 359 18.30 3.00 -13.85
CA LEU A 359 17.69 4.33 -14.04
C LEU A 359 16.89 4.79 -12.80
N PHE A 360 16.28 3.85 -12.08
CA PHE A 360 15.65 4.11 -10.78
C PHE A 360 16.64 4.26 -9.62
N LYS A 361 17.93 4.07 -9.86
CA LYS A 361 19.02 4.11 -8.87
C LYS A 361 18.89 3.05 -7.77
N ASP A 362 18.29 1.90 -8.09
CA ASP A 362 18.12 0.77 -7.16
C ASP A 362 18.48 -0.57 -7.81
N MET A 363 19.76 -0.71 -8.15
CA MET A 363 20.29 -1.95 -8.70
C MET A 363 20.29 -3.08 -7.65
N SER A 364 20.35 -2.75 -6.36
CA SER A 364 20.22 -3.72 -5.26
C SER A 364 18.92 -4.51 -5.35
N LYS A 365 17.80 -3.85 -5.65
CA LYS A 365 16.52 -4.52 -5.83
C LYS A 365 16.58 -5.61 -6.91
N GLY A 366 17.31 -5.37 -8.00
CA GLY A 366 17.48 -6.36 -9.08
C GLY A 366 18.19 -7.62 -8.59
N ILE A 367 19.25 -7.45 -7.81
CA ILE A 367 20.01 -8.55 -7.20
C ILE A 367 19.13 -9.35 -6.24
N ASP A 368 18.40 -8.65 -5.36
CA ASP A 368 17.49 -9.28 -4.40
C ASP A 368 16.38 -10.05 -5.11
N SER A 369 15.82 -9.48 -6.17
CA SER A 369 14.74 -10.09 -6.95
C SER A 369 15.22 -11.36 -7.66
N ILE A 370 16.37 -11.33 -8.34
CA ILE A 370 16.94 -12.54 -8.97
C ILE A 370 17.30 -13.60 -7.93
N THR A 371 17.83 -13.21 -6.78
CA THR A 371 18.11 -14.15 -5.68
C THR A 371 16.85 -14.83 -5.17
N LYS A 372 15.75 -14.08 -5.03
CA LYS A 372 14.42 -14.61 -4.67
C LYS A 372 13.90 -15.58 -5.74
N LEU A 373 14.02 -15.22 -7.02
CA LEU A 373 13.60 -16.06 -8.14
C LEU A 373 14.41 -17.37 -8.21
N GLU A 374 15.73 -17.32 -8.02
CA GLU A 374 16.59 -18.52 -7.97
C GLU A 374 16.14 -19.49 -6.87
N LYS A 375 15.84 -18.96 -5.67
CA LYS A 375 15.32 -19.77 -4.55
C LYS A 375 13.97 -20.40 -4.87
N LEU A 376 13.08 -19.66 -5.54
CA LEU A 376 11.77 -20.18 -5.95
C LEU A 376 11.92 -21.35 -6.94
N VAL A 377 12.72 -21.16 -8.00
CA VAL A 377 12.95 -22.20 -9.03
C VAL A 377 13.57 -23.47 -8.42
N GLN A 378 14.49 -23.32 -7.45
CA GLN A 378 15.07 -24.44 -6.73
C GLN A 378 14.04 -25.24 -5.91
N LYS A 379 13.03 -24.57 -5.34
CA LYS A 379 11.96 -25.23 -4.56
C LYS A 379 10.97 -25.99 -5.45
N THR A 380 10.62 -25.43 -6.61
CA THR A 380 9.63 -26.02 -7.52
C THR A 380 10.20 -27.17 -8.36
N SER A 381 11.52 -27.20 -8.57
CA SER A 381 12.18 -28.21 -9.41
C SER A 381 12.56 -29.47 -8.62
N ASN A 382 11.66 -30.45 -8.53
CA ASN A 382 12.11 -31.85 -8.45
C ASN A 382 12.69 -32.24 -9.81
N SER A 383 13.99 -31.96 -10.01
CA SER A 383 14.87 -32.60 -10.99
C SER A 383 14.63 -32.41 -12.50
N VAL A 384 14.62 -31.19 -13.08
CA VAL A 384 15.08 -30.99 -14.49
C VAL A 384 15.77 -29.63 -14.72
N LYS A 385 17.10 -29.71 -14.86
CA LYS A 385 18.06 -28.91 -15.67
C LYS A 385 18.11 -27.37 -15.55
N LEU A 386 18.91 -27.02 -14.54
CA LEU A 386 19.72 -25.84 -14.25
C LEU A 386 20.67 -25.27 -15.35
N ILE A 387 20.36 -25.34 -16.66
CA ILE A 387 21.34 -24.97 -17.70
C ILE A 387 21.25 -23.49 -18.15
N ARG A 388 20.10 -22.81 -18.04
CA ARG A 388 19.98 -21.39 -18.44
C ARG A 388 20.33 -20.35 -17.36
N PHE A 389 20.14 -20.66 -16.07
CA PHE A 389 20.49 -19.72 -14.99
C PHE A 389 22.01 -19.45 -14.87
N ARG A 390 22.87 -20.35 -15.36
CA ARG A 390 24.32 -20.10 -15.42
C ARG A 390 24.69 -18.96 -16.38
N HIS A 391 23.91 -18.69 -17.43
CA HIS A 391 24.14 -17.55 -18.31
C HIS A 391 23.75 -16.21 -17.65
N MET A 392 22.73 -16.18 -16.79
CA MET A 392 22.39 -14.98 -16.02
C MET A 392 23.45 -14.60 -14.97
N ARG A 393 24.12 -15.58 -14.35
CA ARG A 393 25.27 -15.32 -13.45
C ARG A 393 26.44 -14.60 -14.14
N LEU A 394 26.66 -14.83 -15.43
CA LEU A 394 27.73 -14.14 -16.16
C LEU A 394 27.40 -12.65 -16.39
N HIS A 395 26.12 -12.29 -16.48
CA HIS A 395 25.69 -10.90 -16.64
C HIS A 395 25.56 -10.14 -15.32
N SER A 396 25.15 -10.79 -14.22
CA SER A 396 25.12 -10.15 -12.89
C SER A 396 26.53 -9.83 -12.36
N TYR A 397 27.51 -10.70 -12.61
CA TYR A 397 28.93 -10.42 -12.30
C TYR A 397 29.51 -9.27 -13.14
N SER A 398 29.02 -9.06 -14.38
CA SER A 398 29.42 -7.90 -15.18
C SER A 398 28.77 -6.60 -14.71
N ALA A 399 27.54 -6.63 -14.19
CA ALA A 399 26.89 -5.46 -13.61
C ALA A 399 27.58 -4.98 -12.32
N GLN A 400 28.12 -5.91 -11.52
CA GLN A 400 28.94 -5.61 -10.33
C GLN A 400 30.26 -4.87 -10.63
N LYS A 401 30.72 -4.87 -11.90
CA LYS A 401 31.92 -4.15 -12.33
C LYS A 401 31.62 -2.78 -12.97
N VAL A 402 30.35 -2.42 -13.13
CA VAL A 402 29.91 -1.18 -13.81
C VAL A 402 29.12 -0.25 -12.85
N ALA A 403 28.92 -0.66 -11.59
CA ALA A 403 28.39 0.19 -10.53
C ALA A 403 29.50 0.98 -9.82
#